data_AF-A0A7C5VXE5-F1
#
_entry.id   AF-A0A7C5VXE5-F1
#
_cell.length_a   1.000
_cell.length_b   1.000
_cell.length_c   1.000
_cell.angle_alpha   90.00
_cell.angle_beta   90.00
_cell.angle_gamma   90.00
#
_symmetry.space_group_name_H-M   'P 1'
#
loop_
_entity.id
_entity.type
_entity.pdbx_description
1 polymer ?
#
loop_
_entity_poly.entity_id
_entity_poly.type
_entity_poly.pdbx_seq_one_letter_code
_entity_poly.pdbx_strand_id
1 'polypeptide(L)'
;MQKSRKYYYFPFLIFSIVSCSRKEFYPKIEKVEPNIAWTGENTQVEIVGEDFVPAIKIKTQSQKVESIPPILKLGDNIELTNITYFSRAKIVFIVPKGLPPGEYKLKVLLANGKSDDTYFRITRLPKPFPESLNNSSFSNGTESTVIIYGKGFDEIVEITLIREDGKEFIVKDFVSSSTEIRFNLPQGAETGNFYVIIKNSEGIKSDKSDKIVLKILEGPKVNVRDSYEIDPVTGKVKIIFEIENSGEVELDNVEIELSNGQKLKVGKVGKQKVYVEAYTDESTDVSWIFHGKDSISFASVAKQGQINICKKLYYKDEDGDGYGDKNKFIYSCNVPYGYVNNSDDCNDLDPKVNPSTVWYKDNDGDGYTDGSTYVGCIPPQKYLISIPFGDCNDENKNINPNSPEVCNGIDDNCNNQIDEEVEIAFYRDRDGDGYGNLYDIILSCSQPPGYVPTPEDCNDNNPMVNPISTETCNGIDDDCDGLVDEG
;
A
#
# COMPACT_ATOMS: atom_id res chain seq x y z
N MET A 1 142.14 -13.83 -39.04
CA MET A 1 143.01 -14.93 -38.54
C MET A 1 142.47 -15.46 -37.22
N GLN A 2 142.76 -16.73 -36.94
CA GLN A 2 142.24 -17.60 -35.89
C GLN A 2 142.37 -17.13 -34.42
N LYS A 3 141.39 -17.62 -33.63
CA LYS A 3 141.46 -18.21 -32.27
C LYS A 3 141.93 -17.37 -31.07
N SER A 4 141.12 -17.40 -30.00
CA SER A 4 141.40 -18.26 -28.83
C SER A 4 140.18 -18.41 -27.89
N ARG A 5 140.09 -19.56 -27.22
CA ARG A 5 139.04 -20.02 -26.29
C ARG A 5 139.31 -19.58 -24.84
N LYS A 6 138.28 -19.55 -23.99
CA LYS A 6 138.27 -20.13 -22.62
C LYS A 6 136.84 -20.25 -22.05
N TYR A 7 136.55 -21.38 -21.42
CA TYR A 7 135.35 -21.73 -20.61
C TYR A 7 135.50 -21.14 -19.17
N TYR A 8 134.50 -20.91 -18.31
CA TYR A 8 133.47 -21.81 -17.75
C TYR A 8 132.51 -21.04 -16.78
N TYR A 9 131.33 -21.64 -16.53
CA TYR A 9 130.39 -21.56 -15.39
C TYR A 9 129.57 -20.27 -15.09
N PHE A 10 128.23 -20.40 -15.23
CA PHE A 10 127.19 -19.54 -14.65
C PHE A 10 126.14 -20.42 -13.93
N PRO A 11 125.61 -20.03 -12.76
CA PRO A 11 124.70 -20.87 -11.97
C PRO A 11 123.25 -20.80 -12.45
N PHE A 12 122.56 -21.94 -12.32
CA PHE A 12 121.12 -22.12 -12.53
C PHE A 12 120.32 -21.51 -11.37
N LEU A 13 119.29 -20.73 -11.68
CA LEU A 13 118.26 -20.28 -10.74
C LEU A 13 116.92 -20.91 -11.14
N ILE A 14 116.38 -21.70 -10.21
CA ILE A 14 115.16 -22.48 -10.31
C ILE A 14 113.95 -21.54 -10.18
N PHE A 15 113.10 -21.46 -11.20
CA PHE A 15 111.73 -20.95 -11.07
C PHE A 15 110.78 -22.15 -11.07
N SER A 16 110.19 -22.42 -9.91
CA SER A 16 109.12 -23.40 -9.72
C SER A 16 107.88 -22.96 -10.51
N ILE A 17 107.55 -23.72 -11.54
CA ILE A 17 106.24 -23.69 -12.19
C ILE A 17 105.25 -24.30 -11.19
N VAL A 18 104.48 -23.45 -10.51
CA VAL A 18 103.29 -23.88 -9.76
C VAL A 18 102.31 -24.46 -10.78
N SER A 19 102.11 -25.77 -10.69
CA SER A 19 101.06 -26.48 -11.42
C SER A 19 99.71 -25.85 -11.05
N CYS A 20 99.14 -25.07 -11.97
CA CYS A 20 97.77 -24.61 -11.86
C CYS A 20 96.89 -25.83 -12.11
N SER A 21 96.56 -26.56 -11.02
CA SER A 21 95.54 -27.58 -11.03
C SER A 21 94.27 -26.95 -11.62
N ARG A 22 93.81 -27.45 -12.77
CA ARG A 22 92.49 -27.11 -13.29
C ARG A 22 91.48 -27.57 -12.24
N LYS A 23 91.08 -26.69 -11.33
CA LYS A 23 89.95 -26.95 -10.44
C LYS A 23 88.73 -27.09 -11.34
N GLU A 24 88.32 -28.33 -11.56
CA GLU A 24 87.10 -28.61 -12.31
C GLU A 24 85.94 -28.02 -11.51
N PHE A 25 85.19 -27.10 -12.13
CA PHE A 25 84.02 -26.50 -11.52
C PHE A 25 82.83 -27.46 -11.67
N TYR A 26 82.37 -27.98 -10.55
CA TYR A 26 81.14 -28.75 -10.45
C TYR A 26 80.11 -27.87 -9.74
N PRO A 27 78.89 -27.71 -10.27
CA PRO A 27 77.83 -27.09 -9.49
C PRO A 27 77.57 -27.98 -8.28
N LYS A 28 77.20 -27.38 -7.14
CA LYS A 28 76.79 -28.11 -5.95
C LYS A 28 75.50 -27.50 -5.42
N ILE A 29 74.43 -28.27 -5.40
CA ILE A 29 73.15 -27.88 -4.82
C ILE A 29 73.21 -28.18 -3.32
N GLU A 30 73.02 -27.16 -2.50
CA GLU A 30 72.97 -27.32 -1.04
C GLU A 30 71.53 -27.30 -0.53
N LYS A 31 70.68 -26.50 -1.16
CA LYS A 31 69.29 -26.30 -0.72
C LYS A 31 68.40 -25.88 -1.88
N VAL A 32 67.13 -26.29 -1.82
CA VAL A 32 66.07 -25.81 -2.73
C VAL A 32 64.86 -25.41 -1.89
N GLU A 33 64.38 -24.18 -2.06
CA GLU A 33 63.26 -23.62 -1.29
C GLU A 33 62.25 -22.85 -2.16
N PRO A 34 60.94 -23.18 -2.06
CA PRO A 34 60.42 -24.45 -1.52
C PRO A 34 60.92 -25.63 -2.36
N ASN A 35 61.00 -26.84 -1.80
CA ASN A 35 61.31 -28.07 -2.54
C ASN A 35 60.05 -28.80 -3.08
N ILE A 36 58.89 -28.13 -3.01
CA ILE A 36 57.58 -28.61 -3.44
C ILE A 36 56.89 -27.51 -4.26
N ALA A 37 56.20 -27.88 -5.34
CA ALA A 37 55.27 -27.02 -6.08
C ALA A 37 53.90 -27.69 -6.22
N TRP A 38 52.87 -26.88 -6.42
CA TRP A 38 51.51 -27.35 -6.66
C TRP A 38 51.18 -27.39 -8.14
N THR A 39 50.47 -28.43 -8.59
CA THR A 39 50.07 -28.59 -10.00
C THR A 39 49.29 -27.40 -10.57
N GLY A 40 48.58 -26.63 -9.73
CA GLY A 40 47.70 -25.52 -10.18
C GLY A 40 48.30 -24.12 -10.10
N GLU A 41 49.51 -23.94 -9.55
CA GLU A 41 50.07 -22.61 -9.31
C GLU A 41 51.48 -22.45 -9.88
N ASN A 42 51.80 -21.25 -10.35
CA ASN A 42 53.18 -20.89 -10.66
C ASN A 42 53.93 -20.77 -9.33
N THR A 43 54.95 -21.59 -9.12
CA THR A 43 55.73 -21.60 -7.88
C THR A 43 57.10 -21.00 -8.14
N GLN A 44 57.43 -19.90 -7.46
CA GLN A 44 58.79 -19.36 -7.48
C GLN A 44 59.68 -20.21 -6.57
N VAL A 45 60.79 -20.70 -7.12
CA VAL A 45 61.71 -21.62 -6.43
C VAL A 45 63.11 -21.04 -6.46
N GLU A 46 63.80 -21.16 -5.32
CA GLU A 46 65.18 -20.75 -5.12
C GLU A 46 66.08 -21.98 -4.91
N ILE A 47 67.17 -22.07 -5.67
CA ILE A 47 68.25 -23.03 -5.46
C ILE A 47 69.42 -22.26 -4.84
N VAL A 48 69.92 -22.73 -3.71
CA VAL A 48 71.12 -22.21 -3.04
C VAL A 48 72.21 -23.27 -3.11
N GLY A 49 73.43 -22.85 -3.38
CA GLY A 49 74.57 -23.75 -3.46
C GLY A 49 75.84 -23.04 -3.93
N GLU A 50 76.69 -23.75 -4.65
CA GLU A 50 78.01 -23.27 -5.08
C GLU A 50 78.26 -23.53 -6.57
N ASP A 51 79.05 -22.66 -7.19
CA ASP A 51 79.60 -22.78 -8.54
C ASP A 51 78.56 -22.95 -9.68
N PHE A 52 77.37 -22.35 -9.55
CA PHE A 52 76.32 -22.37 -10.58
C PHE A 52 76.61 -21.56 -11.85
N VAL A 53 77.69 -20.76 -11.87
CA VAL A 53 78.11 -19.97 -13.02
C VAL A 53 79.59 -20.20 -13.27
N PRO A 54 79.97 -20.99 -14.29
CA PRO A 54 81.37 -21.14 -14.66
C PRO A 54 81.85 -19.85 -15.33
N ALA A 55 82.96 -19.27 -14.86
CA ALA A 55 83.55 -18.09 -15.49
C ALA A 55 84.11 -18.48 -16.87
N ILE A 56 83.38 -18.18 -17.94
CA ILE A 56 83.88 -18.35 -19.31
C ILE A 56 84.59 -17.05 -19.71
N LYS A 57 85.93 -17.09 -19.81
CA LYS A 57 86.71 -16.04 -20.48
C LYS A 57 86.48 -16.16 -21.99
N ILE A 58 85.66 -15.29 -22.57
CA ILE A 58 85.65 -15.09 -24.02
C ILE A 58 86.90 -14.27 -24.39
N LYS A 59 87.74 -14.81 -25.27
CA LYS A 59 88.86 -14.04 -25.85
C LYS A 59 88.32 -13.09 -26.92
N THR A 60 87.85 -11.92 -26.51
CA THR A 60 87.70 -10.75 -27.39
C THR A 60 88.14 -9.49 -26.65
N GLN A 61 88.63 -8.50 -27.40
CA GLN A 61 89.35 -7.31 -26.91
C GLN A 61 88.54 -6.34 -26.03
N SER A 62 87.30 -6.68 -25.69
CA SER A 62 86.47 -5.99 -24.71
C SER A 62 86.22 -6.95 -23.56
N GLN A 63 86.85 -6.71 -22.40
CA GLN A 63 86.73 -7.52 -21.17
C GLN A 63 85.31 -7.48 -20.56
N LYS A 64 84.30 -7.94 -21.29
CA LYS A 64 82.94 -8.12 -20.80
C LYS A 64 82.71 -9.62 -20.60
N VAL A 65 82.65 -10.04 -19.34
CA VAL A 65 82.36 -11.43 -18.99
C VAL A 65 80.85 -11.60 -19.02
N GLU A 66 80.31 -12.19 -20.08
CA GLU A 66 78.91 -12.61 -20.12
C GLU A 66 78.79 -14.01 -19.51
N SER A 67 78.11 -14.10 -18.38
CA SER A 67 77.79 -15.37 -17.74
C SER A 67 76.65 -16.05 -18.50
N ILE A 68 76.89 -17.28 -18.94
CA ILE A 68 75.83 -18.12 -19.52
C ILE A 68 74.98 -18.68 -18.37
N PRO A 69 73.64 -18.51 -18.39
CA PRO A 69 72.78 -19.09 -17.38
C PRO A 69 72.88 -20.62 -17.38
N PRO A 70 72.78 -21.28 -16.22
CA PRO A 70 72.64 -22.72 -16.17
C PRO A 70 71.33 -23.15 -16.83
N ILE A 71 71.30 -24.36 -17.36
CA ILE A 71 70.07 -25.00 -17.85
C ILE A 71 69.45 -25.73 -16.66
N LEU A 72 68.20 -25.41 -16.35
CA LEU A 72 67.42 -26.12 -15.35
C LEU A 72 66.51 -27.15 -16.03
N LYS A 73 66.58 -28.40 -15.56
CA LYS A 73 65.70 -29.47 -16.03
C LYS A 73 64.96 -30.13 -14.88
N LEU A 74 63.70 -30.45 -15.10
CA LEU A 74 62.85 -31.19 -14.19
C LEU A 74 62.55 -32.56 -14.82
N GLY A 75 63.14 -33.62 -14.26
CA GLY A 75 63.24 -34.90 -14.96
C GLY A 75 64.08 -34.78 -16.24
N ASP A 76 63.93 -35.74 -17.16
CA ASP A 76 64.74 -35.75 -18.40
C ASP A 76 64.15 -34.89 -19.53
N ASN A 77 62.86 -34.54 -19.43
CA ASN A 77 62.09 -34.02 -20.57
C ASN A 77 61.53 -32.59 -20.40
N ILE A 78 61.64 -31.98 -19.21
CA ILE A 78 61.08 -30.63 -18.96
C ILE A 78 62.23 -29.67 -18.72
N GLU A 79 62.46 -28.75 -19.66
CA GLU A 79 63.42 -27.66 -19.48
C GLU A 79 62.71 -26.42 -18.94
N LEU A 80 63.21 -25.89 -17.82
CA LEU A 80 62.64 -24.73 -17.15
C LEU A 80 63.28 -23.47 -17.74
N THR A 81 62.57 -22.84 -18.67
CA THR A 81 63.09 -21.69 -19.44
C THR A 81 62.95 -20.35 -18.72
N ASN A 82 62.28 -20.31 -17.56
CA ASN A 82 61.94 -19.08 -16.86
C ASN A 82 62.82 -18.86 -15.61
N ILE A 83 64.12 -18.76 -15.82
CA ILE A 83 65.09 -18.36 -14.79
C ILE A 83 65.01 -16.84 -14.65
N THR A 84 64.61 -16.36 -13.48
CA THR A 84 64.42 -14.93 -13.19
C THR A 84 65.67 -14.30 -12.58
N TYR A 85 66.54 -15.09 -11.96
CA TYR A 85 67.82 -14.63 -11.40
C TYR A 85 68.82 -15.78 -11.29
N PHE A 86 70.11 -15.51 -11.50
CA PHE A 86 71.17 -16.47 -11.23
C PHE A 86 72.49 -15.78 -10.84
N SER A 87 73.26 -16.43 -9.98
CA SER A 87 74.60 -16.05 -9.53
C SER A 87 75.43 -17.30 -9.26
N ARG A 88 76.68 -17.16 -8.81
CA ARG A 88 77.52 -18.33 -8.44
C ARG A 88 76.93 -19.17 -7.31
N ALA A 89 76.08 -18.61 -6.46
CA ALA A 89 75.58 -19.28 -5.27
C ALA A 89 74.05 -19.45 -5.22
N LYS A 90 73.32 -18.86 -6.17
CA LYS A 90 71.86 -18.81 -6.13
C LYS A 90 71.24 -18.81 -7.52
N ILE A 91 70.15 -19.54 -7.69
CA ILE A 91 69.31 -19.51 -8.90
C ILE A 91 67.85 -19.34 -8.45
N VAL A 92 67.09 -18.45 -9.10
CA VAL A 92 65.66 -18.28 -8.89
C VAL A 92 64.94 -18.50 -10.20
N PHE A 93 63.88 -19.30 -10.18
CA PHE A 93 63.11 -19.66 -11.36
C PHE A 93 61.64 -19.88 -11.00
N ILE A 94 60.78 -19.98 -12.03
CA ILE A 94 59.36 -20.28 -11.85
C ILE A 94 59.09 -21.70 -12.37
N VAL A 95 58.57 -22.56 -11.49
CA VAL A 95 57.92 -23.80 -11.89
C VAL A 95 56.53 -23.43 -12.44
N PRO A 96 56.24 -23.70 -13.72
CA PRO A 96 54.95 -23.35 -14.30
C PRO A 96 53.84 -24.26 -13.77
N LYS A 97 52.63 -23.71 -13.64
CA LYS A 97 51.42 -24.51 -13.41
C LYS A 97 51.20 -25.53 -14.54
N GLY A 98 50.55 -26.64 -14.23
CA GLY A 98 50.15 -27.68 -15.20
C GLY A 98 51.13 -28.83 -15.38
N LEU A 99 52.26 -28.84 -14.67
CA LEU A 99 53.14 -30.00 -14.64
C LEU A 99 52.47 -31.15 -13.86
N PRO A 100 52.61 -32.42 -14.32
CA PRO A 100 51.98 -33.55 -13.66
C PRO A 100 52.51 -33.75 -12.23
N PRO A 101 51.70 -34.33 -11.32
CA PRO A 101 52.17 -34.67 -9.99
C PRO A 101 53.19 -35.80 -10.07
N GLY A 102 54.25 -35.70 -9.28
CA GLY A 102 55.34 -36.65 -9.27
C GLY A 102 56.54 -36.13 -8.50
N GLU A 103 57.47 -37.02 -8.23
CA GLU A 103 58.80 -36.64 -7.78
C GLU A 103 59.72 -36.54 -9.00
N TYR A 104 60.34 -35.39 -9.16
CA TYR A 104 61.17 -35.08 -10.30
C TYR A 104 62.61 -34.86 -9.88
N LYS A 105 63.53 -35.31 -10.71
CA LYS A 105 64.94 -34.96 -10.57
C LYS A 105 65.16 -33.53 -11.08
N LEU A 106 65.36 -32.58 -10.19
CA LEU A 106 65.72 -31.20 -10.54
C LEU A 106 67.24 -31.14 -10.78
N LYS A 107 67.63 -30.95 -12.03
CA LYS A 107 69.01 -30.95 -12.49
C LYS A 107 69.44 -29.55 -12.89
N VAL A 108 70.57 -29.10 -12.33
CA VAL A 108 71.29 -27.88 -12.75
C VAL A 108 72.42 -28.31 -13.67
N LEU A 109 72.34 -27.97 -14.96
CA LEU A 109 73.35 -28.29 -15.97
C LEU A 109 74.10 -27.03 -16.40
N LEU A 110 75.41 -27.02 -16.21
CA LEU A 110 76.28 -25.93 -16.64
C LEU A 110 76.69 -26.08 -18.10
N ALA A 111 77.07 -24.98 -18.75
CA ALA A 111 77.55 -24.96 -20.13
C ALA A 111 78.81 -25.81 -20.39
N ASN A 112 79.59 -26.13 -19.34
CA ASN A 112 80.76 -27.02 -19.42
C ASN A 112 80.38 -28.52 -19.37
N GLY A 113 79.09 -28.84 -19.34
CA GLY A 113 78.56 -30.21 -19.29
C GLY A 113 78.56 -30.84 -17.89
N LYS A 114 79.02 -30.14 -16.85
CA LYS A 114 78.92 -30.61 -15.46
C LYS A 114 77.53 -30.30 -14.91
N SER A 115 77.02 -31.19 -14.06
CA SER A 115 75.70 -31.03 -13.45
C SER A 115 75.69 -31.53 -12.02
N ASP A 116 74.71 -31.04 -11.28
CA ASP A 116 74.30 -31.60 -10.00
C ASP A 116 72.78 -31.67 -9.98
N ASP A 117 72.24 -32.56 -9.18
CA ASP A 117 70.81 -32.79 -9.12
C ASP A 117 70.29 -33.10 -7.72
N THR A 118 69.01 -32.79 -7.53
CA THR A 118 68.26 -33.08 -6.31
C THR A 118 66.83 -33.48 -6.69
N TYR A 119 66.00 -33.77 -5.70
CA TYR A 119 64.59 -34.07 -5.92
C TYR A 119 63.72 -32.85 -5.64
N PHE A 120 62.73 -32.66 -6.50
CA PHE A 120 61.71 -31.64 -6.38
C PHE A 120 60.36 -32.29 -6.60
N ARG A 121 59.40 -32.03 -5.71
CA ARG A 121 58.11 -32.71 -5.77
C ARG A 121 57.07 -31.77 -6.37
N ILE A 122 56.33 -32.24 -7.36
CA ILE A 122 55.10 -31.61 -7.79
C ILE A 122 53.95 -32.40 -7.19
N THR A 123 53.09 -31.74 -6.44
CA THR A 123 51.94 -32.35 -5.76
C THR A 123 50.64 -31.77 -6.30
N ARG A 124 49.60 -32.60 -6.44
CA ARG A 124 48.24 -32.11 -6.69
C ARG A 124 47.88 -31.07 -5.62
N LEU A 125 47.13 -30.02 -5.99
CA LEU A 125 46.44 -29.19 -4.99
C LEU A 125 45.58 -30.16 -4.17
N PRO A 126 45.96 -30.46 -2.92
CA PRO A 126 45.61 -31.74 -2.31
C PRO A 126 44.29 -31.69 -1.57
N LYS A 127 43.63 -30.52 -1.52
CA LYS A 127 42.48 -30.27 -0.67
C LYS A 127 41.77 -29.00 -1.13
N PRO A 128 40.43 -29.01 -1.27
CA PRO A 128 39.69 -27.79 -1.50
C PRO A 128 39.98 -26.78 -0.39
N PHE A 129 40.37 -25.57 -0.77
CA PHE A 129 40.78 -24.52 0.15
C PHE A 129 39.86 -23.31 -0.02
N PRO A 130 38.71 -23.27 0.67
CA PRO A 130 37.84 -22.12 0.67
C PRO A 130 38.50 -20.98 1.47
N GLU A 131 38.44 -19.76 0.93
CA GLU A 131 39.13 -18.57 1.47
C GLU A 131 38.15 -17.50 1.95
N SER A 132 37.08 -17.24 1.21
CA SER A 132 36.09 -16.22 1.55
C SER A 132 34.72 -16.48 0.94
N LEU A 133 33.74 -15.66 1.33
CA LEU A 133 32.38 -15.66 0.82
C LEU A 133 32.07 -14.30 0.19
N ASN A 134 31.15 -14.25 -0.78
CA ASN A 134 30.62 -12.99 -1.30
C ASN A 134 29.93 -12.13 -0.24
N ASN A 135 29.33 -12.77 0.76
CA ASN A 135 28.73 -12.08 1.88
C ASN A 135 28.91 -12.87 3.18
N SER A 136 28.93 -12.17 4.31
CA SER A 136 29.06 -12.80 5.64
C SER A 136 27.71 -13.27 6.21
N SER A 137 26.60 -12.85 5.61
CA SER A 137 25.25 -13.25 6.00
C SER A 137 24.35 -13.38 4.78
N PHE A 138 23.34 -14.25 4.88
CA PHE A 138 22.41 -14.59 3.81
C PHE A 138 20.98 -14.64 4.35
N SER A 139 20.01 -14.31 3.51
CA SER A 139 18.59 -14.32 3.87
C SER A 139 17.93 -15.62 3.41
N ASN A 140 17.19 -16.30 4.30
CA ASN A 140 16.43 -17.50 3.92
C ASN A 140 15.03 -17.20 3.36
N GLY A 141 14.58 -15.94 3.43
CA GLY A 141 13.24 -15.55 3.00
C GLY A 141 13.11 -15.37 1.49
N THR A 142 14.25 -15.18 0.82
CA THR A 142 14.39 -14.91 -0.61
C THR A 142 15.49 -15.80 -1.20
N GLU A 143 15.54 -15.90 -2.53
CA GLU A 143 16.66 -16.57 -3.20
C GLU A 143 17.95 -15.79 -2.94
N SER A 144 18.84 -16.37 -2.14
CA SER A 144 20.17 -15.83 -1.85
C SER A 144 21.23 -16.67 -2.55
N THR A 145 22.03 -16.05 -3.41
CA THR A 145 23.18 -16.71 -4.04
C THR A 145 24.40 -16.65 -3.13
N VAL A 146 24.91 -17.83 -2.77
CA VAL A 146 26.18 -17.99 -2.06
C VAL A 146 27.28 -18.20 -3.08
N ILE A 147 28.35 -17.42 -2.96
CA ILE A 147 29.58 -17.60 -3.74
C ILE A 147 30.72 -17.82 -2.77
N ILE A 148 31.40 -18.96 -2.92
CA ILE A 148 32.60 -19.30 -2.17
C ILE A 148 33.80 -19.08 -3.07
N TYR A 149 34.73 -18.25 -2.63
CA TYR A 149 36.01 -18.01 -3.30
C TYR A 149 37.10 -18.84 -2.65
N GLY A 150 38.01 -19.38 -3.46
CA GLY A 150 39.11 -20.18 -2.96
C GLY A 150 39.92 -20.85 -4.06
N LYS A 151 40.52 -22.00 -3.72
CA LYS A 151 41.40 -22.77 -4.62
C LYS A 151 41.08 -24.26 -4.55
N GLY A 152 41.41 -24.97 -5.62
CA GLY A 152 41.20 -26.42 -5.69
C GLY A 152 39.72 -26.80 -5.74
N PHE A 153 38.93 -25.99 -6.46
CA PHE A 153 37.50 -26.21 -6.72
C PHE A 153 37.23 -26.87 -8.08
N ASP A 154 38.30 -27.34 -8.73
CA ASP A 154 38.23 -28.23 -9.86
C ASP A 154 37.68 -29.58 -9.39
N GLU A 155 36.64 -30.10 -10.06
CA GLU A 155 36.02 -31.40 -9.77
C GLU A 155 35.41 -31.54 -8.35
N ILE A 156 34.69 -30.52 -7.87
CA ILE A 156 33.88 -30.65 -6.64
C ILE A 156 32.69 -31.57 -6.91
N VAL A 157 32.45 -32.51 -5.99
CA VAL A 157 31.34 -33.48 -6.08
C VAL A 157 30.30 -33.30 -4.99
N GLU A 158 30.64 -32.65 -3.88
CA GLU A 158 29.74 -32.48 -2.75
C GLU A 158 30.11 -31.24 -1.93
N ILE A 159 29.09 -30.48 -1.53
CA ILE A 159 29.19 -29.41 -0.56
C ILE A 159 28.21 -29.74 0.57
N THR A 160 28.73 -29.77 1.79
CA THR A 160 27.95 -30.03 3.00
C THR A 160 27.99 -28.79 3.89
N LEU A 161 26.81 -28.30 4.25
CA LEU A 161 26.64 -27.24 5.24
C LEU A 161 26.34 -27.90 6.60
N ILE A 162 27.19 -27.65 7.58
CA ILE A 162 27.06 -28.21 8.93
C ILE A 162 26.63 -27.10 9.87
N ARG A 163 25.42 -27.17 10.40
CA ARG A 163 24.90 -26.22 11.38
C ARG A 163 25.63 -26.38 12.72
N GLU A 164 25.65 -25.33 13.55
CA GLU A 164 26.28 -25.36 14.88
C GLU A 164 25.79 -26.49 15.81
N ASP A 165 24.56 -26.96 15.64
CA ASP A 165 23.99 -28.11 16.38
C ASP A 165 24.42 -29.48 15.83
N GLY A 166 25.25 -29.50 14.78
CA GLY A 166 25.77 -30.70 14.12
C GLY A 166 24.90 -31.23 12.99
N LYS A 167 23.77 -30.58 12.66
CA LYS A 167 22.90 -31.02 11.57
C LYS A 167 23.53 -30.71 10.21
N GLU A 168 23.58 -31.72 9.33
CA GLU A 168 24.20 -31.62 8.02
C GLU A 168 23.17 -31.43 6.90
N PHE A 169 23.48 -30.55 5.95
CA PHE A 169 22.67 -30.27 4.77
C PHE A 169 23.55 -30.36 3.53
N ILE A 170 23.20 -31.26 2.62
CA ILE A 170 23.93 -31.42 1.36
C ILE A 170 23.34 -30.45 0.33
N VAL A 171 24.20 -29.61 -0.26
CA VAL A 171 23.83 -28.72 -1.37
C VAL A 171 23.65 -29.57 -2.62
N LYS A 172 22.43 -29.60 -3.15
CA LYS A 172 22.07 -30.45 -4.30
C LYS A 172 22.56 -29.89 -5.63
N ASP A 173 22.46 -28.57 -5.79
CA ASP A 173 22.74 -27.87 -7.04
C ASP A 173 23.78 -26.78 -6.81
N PHE A 174 24.93 -26.91 -7.45
CA PHE A 174 25.98 -25.90 -7.46
C PHE A 174 26.73 -25.93 -8.78
N VAL A 175 27.38 -24.81 -9.11
CA VAL A 175 28.35 -24.73 -10.21
C VAL A 175 29.70 -24.38 -9.62
N SER A 176 30.76 -25.04 -10.09
CA SER A 176 32.13 -24.75 -9.67
C SER A 176 33.04 -24.44 -10.85
N SER A 177 34.05 -23.63 -10.58
CA SER A 177 35.22 -23.38 -11.41
C SER A 177 36.47 -23.62 -10.55
N SER A 178 37.67 -23.41 -11.09
CA SER A 178 38.92 -23.56 -10.34
C SER A 178 39.02 -22.68 -9.08
N THR A 179 38.29 -21.56 -9.04
CA THR A 179 38.41 -20.52 -7.99
C THR A 179 37.09 -20.12 -7.33
N GLU A 180 35.96 -20.53 -7.87
CA GLU A 180 34.64 -20.14 -7.36
C GLU A 180 33.69 -21.32 -7.33
N ILE A 181 32.85 -21.37 -6.29
CA ILE A 181 31.68 -22.23 -6.22
C ILE A 181 30.45 -21.35 -6.00
N ARG A 182 29.37 -21.58 -6.76
CA ARG A 182 28.12 -20.82 -6.67
C ARG A 182 26.95 -21.77 -6.48
N PHE A 183 26.08 -21.45 -5.54
CA PHE A 183 24.82 -22.14 -5.33
C PHE A 183 23.77 -21.18 -4.76
N ASN A 184 22.50 -21.52 -4.89
CA ASN A 184 21.41 -20.76 -4.29
C ASN A 184 20.97 -21.44 -3.00
N LEU A 185 20.79 -20.66 -1.93
CA LEU A 185 20.13 -21.14 -0.73
C LEU A 185 18.63 -21.32 -1.04
N PRO A 186 18.05 -22.47 -0.72
CA PRO A 186 16.61 -22.68 -0.91
C PRO A 186 15.83 -21.76 0.01
N GLN A 187 14.68 -21.27 -0.46
CA GLN A 187 13.77 -20.50 0.37
C GLN A 187 13.31 -21.33 1.57
N GLY A 188 13.33 -20.74 2.76
CA GLY A 188 13.00 -21.42 4.01
C GLY A 188 14.14 -22.28 4.58
N ALA A 189 15.38 -22.13 4.10
CA ALA A 189 16.54 -22.73 4.73
C ALA A 189 16.58 -22.44 6.24
N GLU A 190 16.97 -23.42 7.05
CA GLU A 190 17.04 -23.23 8.51
C GLU A 190 18.01 -22.09 8.86
N THR A 191 17.64 -21.29 9.85
CA THR A 191 18.48 -20.17 10.31
C THR A 191 19.59 -20.64 11.23
N GLY A 192 20.67 -19.87 11.29
CA GLY A 192 21.82 -20.13 12.15
C GLY A 192 23.15 -20.01 11.42
N ASN A 193 24.21 -20.40 12.10
CA ASN A 193 25.55 -20.42 11.56
C ASN A 193 25.86 -21.82 10.99
N PHE A 194 26.39 -21.86 9.78
CA PHE A 194 26.77 -23.08 9.08
C PHE A 194 28.24 -23.05 8.68
N TYR A 195 28.94 -24.14 8.99
CA TYR A 195 30.29 -24.39 8.52
C TYR A 195 30.23 -25.09 7.16
N VAL A 196 31.06 -24.66 6.22
CA VAL A 196 31.11 -25.27 4.89
C VAL A 196 32.20 -26.34 4.83
N ILE A 197 31.82 -27.53 4.38
CA ILE A 197 32.75 -28.61 4.03
C ILE A 197 32.58 -28.93 2.54
N ILE A 198 33.69 -28.84 1.81
CA ILE A 198 33.73 -29.10 0.36
C ILE A 198 34.52 -30.38 0.11
N LYS A 199 34.00 -31.26 -0.73
CA LYS A 199 34.62 -32.53 -1.07
C LYS A 199 34.85 -32.62 -2.59
N ASN A 200 36.08 -32.95 -2.97
CA ASN A 200 36.45 -33.16 -4.37
C ASN A 200 36.15 -34.60 -4.85
N SER A 201 36.33 -34.85 -6.15
CA SER A 201 36.15 -36.14 -6.82
C SER A 201 36.97 -37.29 -6.21
N GLU A 202 38.13 -36.97 -5.60
CA GLU A 202 38.99 -37.92 -4.88
C GLU A 202 38.48 -38.26 -3.47
N GLY A 203 37.44 -37.58 -3.01
CA GLY A 203 36.84 -37.75 -1.69
C GLY A 203 37.51 -36.98 -0.55
N ILE A 204 38.48 -36.12 -0.87
CA ILE A 204 39.20 -35.29 0.10
C ILE A 204 38.33 -34.09 0.48
N LYS A 205 38.15 -33.88 1.80
CA LYS A 205 37.34 -32.79 2.36
C LYS A 205 38.22 -31.58 2.71
N SER A 206 37.68 -30.37 2.56
CA SER A 206 38.26 -29.13 3.08
C SER A 206 38.38 -29.17 4.61
N ASP A 207 39.24 -28.32 5.18
CA ASP A 207 39.26 -28.11 6.62
C ASP A 207 37.99 -27.39 7.06
N LYS A 208 37.52 -27.72 8.27
CA LYS A 208 36.54 -26.88 8.94
C LYS A 208 37.24 -25.56 9.28
N SER A 209 36.89 -24.50 8.57
CA SER A 209 37.47 -23.17 8.76
C SER A 209 36.47 -22.27 9.49
N ASP A 210 36.84 -21.80 10.68
CA ASP A 210 36.05 -20.82 11.43
C ASP A 210 35.96 -19.45 10.72
N LYS A 211 36.74 -19.25 9.62
CA LYS A 211 36.66 -18.06 8.78
C LYS A 211 35.54 -18.10 7.76
N ILE A 212 34.96 -19.27 7.48
CA ILE A 212 33.93 -19.47 6.46
C ILE A 212 32.69 -20.02 7.13
N VAL A 213 32.03 -19.10 7.82
CA VAL A 213 30.76 -19.33 8.48
C VAL A 213 29.68 -18.64 7.66
N LEU A 214 28.80 -19.44 7.08
CA LEU A 214 27.58 -18.96 6.43
C LEU A 214 26.55 -18.67 7.52
N LYS A 215 26.29 -17.39 7.80
CA LYS A 215 25.20 -16.99 8.68
C LYS A 215 23.91 -16.86 7.88
N ILE A 216 22.95 -17.74 8.12
CA ILE A 216 21.63 -17.68 7.51
C ILE A 216 20.67 -17.01 8.51
N LEU A 217 20.16 -15.85 8.13
CA LEU A 217 19.21 -15.05 8.90
C LEU A 217 17.79 -15.32 8.42
N GLU A 218 16.83 -15.09 9.32
CA GLU A 218 15.42 -15.11 8.96
C GLU A 218 15.11 -13.92 8.04
N GLY A 219 14.76 -14.21 6.79
CA GLY A 219 14.47 -13.19 5.80
C GLY A 219 13.22 -12.37 6.12
N PRO A 220 12.93 -11.31 5.33
CA PRO A 220 11.82 -10.41 5.60
C PRO A 220 10.49 -11.15 5.61
N LYS A 221 9.75 -11.04 6.73
CA LYS A 221 8.41 -11.58 6.90
C LYS A 221 7.44 -10.43 7.06
N VAL A 222 7.05 -9.87 5.91
CA VAL A 222 6.24 -8.65 5.84
C VAL A 222 4.77 -8.98 5.96
N ASN A 223 4.12 -8.29 6.89
CA ASN A 223 2.68 -8.12 6.94
C ASN A 223 2.36 -6.63 6.71
N VAL A 224 1.42 -6.35 5.82
CA VAL A 224 0.93 -4.99 5.57
C VAL A 224 -0.56 -5.02 5.89
N ARG A 225 -0.96 -4.27 6.91
CA ARG A 225 -2.37 -4.01 7.21
C ARG A 225 -2.73 -2.65 6.67
N ASP A 226 -3.92 -2.55 6.10
CA ASP A 226 -4.50 -1.30 5.62
C ASP A 226 -5.79 -0.99 6.37
N SER A 227 -6.08 0.31 6.47
CA SER A 227 -7.31 0.84 7.04
C SER A 227 -7.54 2.25 6.48
N TYR A 228 -8.74 2.78 6.67
CA TYR A 228 -9.03 4.16 6.28
C TYR A 228 -9.93 4.85 7.29
N GLU A 229 -9.80 6.17 7.34
CA GLU A 229 -10.64 7.07 8.12
C GLU A 229 -11.23 8.12 7.18
N ILE A 230 -12.48 8.52 7.42
CA ILE A 230 -13.13 9.60 6.68
C ILE A 230 -13.26 10.80 7.61
N ASP A 231 -12.77 11.95 7.17
CA ASP A 231 -13.10 13.21 7.82
C ASP A 231 -14.59 13.51 7.60
N PRO A 232 -15.41 13.58 8.67
CA PRO A 232 -16.85 13.72 8.53
C PRO A 232 -17.28 15.07 7.94
N VAL A 233 -16.43 16.10 8.02
CA VAL A 233 -16.73 17.45 7.54
C VAL A 233 -16.24 17.64 6.11
N THR A 234 -14.98 17.28 5.84
CA THR A 234 -14.38 17.52 4.52
C THR A 234 -14.59 16.37 3.54
N GLY A 235 -14.90 15.18 4.06
CA GLY A 235 -15.00 13.95 3.28
C GLY A 235 -13.66 13.41 2.79
N LYS A 236 -12.53 14.02 3.19
CA LYS A 236 -11.20 13.53 2.82
C LYS A 236 -10.97 12.16 3.43
N VAL A 237 -10.43 11.24 2.64
CA VAL A 237 -10.12 9.89 3.09
C VAL A 237 -8.65 9.82 3.44
N LYS A 238 -8.36 9.46 4.68
CA LYS A 238 -7.01 9.18 5.18
C LYS A 238 -6.80 7.66 5.17
N ILE A 239 -5.91 7.18 4.31
CA ILE A 239 -5.50 5.78 4.25
C ILE A 239 -4.30 5.60 5.20
N ILE A 240 -4.33 4.55 6.00
CA ILE A 240 -3.29 4.21 6.97
C ILE A 240 -2.77 2.82 6.67
N PHE A 241 -1.47 2.72 6.36
CA PHE A 241 -0.76 1.47 6.23
C PHE A 241 0.07 1.21 7.48
N GLU A 242 -0.14 0.05 8.10
CA GLU A 242 0.71 -0.49 9.15
C GLU A 242 1.57 -1.61 8.57
N ILE A 243 2.88 -1.38 8.53
CA ILE A 243 3.86 -2.30 7.95
C ILE A 243 4.66 -2.93 9.09
N GLU A 244 4.66 -4.25 9.15
CA GLU A 244 5.38 -5.04 10.14
C GLU A 244 6.28 -6.05 9.45
N ASN A 245 7.56 -6.09 9.81
CA ASN A 245 8.50 -7.12 9.38
C ASN A 245 8.93 -7.93 10.61
N SER A 246 8.48 -9.18 10.70
CA SER A 246 8.87 -10.06 11.80
C SER A 246 10.20 -10.79 11.57
N GLY A 247 10.82 -10.60 10.40
CA GLY A 247 12.11 -11.19 10.04
C GLY A 247 13.28 -10.51 10.74
N GLU A 248 14.46 -11.13 10.64
CA GLU A 248 15.73 -10.54 11.11
C GLU A 248 16.35 -9.61 10.08
N VAL A 249 16.10 -9.86 8.79
CA VAL A 249 16.62 -9.07 7.68
C VAL A 249 15.69 -7.89 7.39
N GLU A 250 16.25 -6.69 7.29
CA GLU A 250 15.53 -5.47 6.95
C GLU A 250 15.18 -5.41 5.46
N LEU A 251 14.14 -4.64 5.14
CA LEU A 251 13.86 -4.21 3.77
C LEU A 251 14.41 -2.81 3.50
N ASP A 252 15.01 -2.63 2.34
CA ASP A 252 15.44 -1.35 1.78
C ASP A 252 14.52 -0.92 0.62
N ASN A 253 14.54 0.39 0.32
CA ASN A 253 13.81 1.01 -0.78
C ASN A 253 12.31 0.67 -0.79
N VAL A 254 11.71 0.66 0.40
CA VAL A 254 10.30 0.34 0.56
C VAL A 254 9.43 1.48 0.04
N GLU A 255 8.47 1.14 -0.81
CA GLU A 255 7.48 2.03 -1.42
C GLU A 255 6.10 1.35 -1.43
N ILE A 256 5.04 2.14 -1.27
CA ILE A 256 3.66 1.71 -1.56
C ILE A 256 3.16 2.51 -2.75
N GLU A 257 2.68 1.82 -3.78
CA GLU A 257 2.05 2.42 -4.95
C GLU A 257 0.53 2.19 -4.90
N LEU A 258 -0.24 3.26 -5.02
CA LEU A 258 -1.70 3.22 -5.06
C LEU A 258 -2.20 3.16 -6.51
N SER A 259 -3.43 2.68 -6.73
CA SER A 259 -4.07 2.60 -8.06
C SER A 259 -4.18 3.94 -8.78
N ASN A 260 -4.22 5.04 -8.04
CA ASN A 260 -4.24 6.40 -8.57
C ASN A 260 -2.86 6.91 -9.02
N GLY A 261 -1.82 6.06 -8.93
CA GLY A 261 -0.43 6.36 -9.31
C GLY A 261 0.38 7.05 -8.22
N GLN A 262 -0.20 7.34 -7.05
CA GLN A 262 0.54 7.93 -5.94
C GLN A 262 1.54 6.90 -5.37
N LYS A 263 2.79 7.34 -5.21
CA LYS A 263 3.89 6.55 -4.64
C LYS A 263 4.31 7.11 -3.30
N LEU A 264 4.24 6.27 -2.27
CA LEU A 264 4.56 6.60 -0.88
C LEU A 264 5.92 6.00 -0.53
N LYS A 265 6.95 6.84 -0.39
CA LYS A 265 8.28 6.39 0.03
C LYS A 265 8.30 6.12 1.51
N VAL A 266 8.60 4.87 1.88
CA VAL A 266 8.70 4.41 3.27
C VAL A 266 10.16 4.36 3.73
N GLY A 267 11.08 3.95 2.84
CA GLY A 267 12.50 3.87 3.16
C GLY A 267 12.92 2.48 3.66
N LYS A 268 13.39 2.38 4.90
CA LYS A 268 13.82 1.10 5.50
C LYS A 268 12.76 0.54 6.45
N VAL A 269 12.54 -0.77 6.42
CA VAL A 269 11.62 -1.47 7.32
C VAL A 269 12.34 -2.63 8.00
N GLY A 270 12.69 -2.42 9.27
CA GLY A 270 13.22 -3.45 10.17
C GLY A 270 12.13 -4.02 11.09
N LYS A 271 12.50 -4.47 12.30
CA LYS A 271 11.56 -5.08 13.25
C LYS A 271 10.53 -4.12 13.88
N GLN A 272 10.76 -2.82 13.78
CA GLN A 272 9.81 -1.82 14.28
C GLN A 272 8.69 -1.62 13.26
N LYS A 273 7.47 -1.50 13.76
CA LYS A 273 6.31 -1.16 12.93
C LYS A 273 6.49 0.22 12.32
N VAL A 274 6.14 0.35 11.06
CA VAL A 274 6.15 1.62 10.32
C VAL A 274 4.73 1.96 9.90
N TYR A 275 4.34 3.21 10.13
CA TYR A 275 3.04 3.74 9.74
C TYR A 275 3.22 4.72 8.60
N VAL A 276 2.41 4.58 7.56
CA VAL A 276 2.44 5.44 6.37
C VAL A 276 1.02 5.91 6.09
N GLU A 277 0.88 7.21 5.88
CA GLU A 277 -0.41 7.83 5.61
C GLU A 277 -0.48 8.31 4.17
N ALA A 278 -1.64 8.16 3.55
CA ALA A 278 -1.98 8.78 2.28
C ALA A 278 -3.36 9.44 2.37
N TYR A 279 -3.59 10.42 1.50
CA TYR A 279 -4.83 11.16 1.45
C TYR A 279 -5.39 11.07 0.04
N THR A 280 -6.66 10.72 -0.08
CA THR A 280 -7.37 10.65 -1.35
C THR A 280 -8.75 11.27 -1.22
N ASP A 281 -9.23 11.88 -2.31
CA ASP A 281 -10.60 12.35 -2.44
C ASP A 281 -11.51 11.27 -3.06
N GLU A 282 -10.92 10.15 -3.49
CA GLU A 282 -11.62 9.03 -4.12
C GLU A 282 -12.68 8.44 -3.17
N SER A 283 -13.85 8.17 -3.75
CA SER A 283 -14.97 7.50 -3.08
C SER A 283 -15.12 6.05 -3.54
N THR A 284 -14.09 5.50 -4.19
CA THR A 284 -14.05 4.16 -4.80
C THR A 284 -12.94 3.33 -4.18
N ASP A 285 -12.94 2.03 -4.49
CA ASP A 285 -11.91 1.11 -4.02
C ASP A 285 -10.50 1.53 -4.48
N VAL A 286 -9.54 1.46 -3.56
CA VAL A 286 -8.13 1.78 -3.81
C VAL A 286 -7.32 0.51 -3.69
N SER A 287 -6.74 0.03 -4.79
CA SER A 287 -5.77 -1.05 -4.73
C SER A 287 -4.38 -0.49 -4.46
N TRP A 288 -3.55 -1.28 -3.79
CA TRP A 288 -2.18 -0.88 -3.48
C TRP A 288 -1.20 -2.03 -3.68
N ILE A 289 0.02 -1.69 -4.04
CA ILE A 289 1.14 -2.62 -4.16
C ILE A 289 2.28 -2.11 -3.28
N PHE A 290 2.68 -2.93 -2.33
CA PHE A 290 3.89 -2.75 -1.53
C PHE A 290 5.07 -3.34 -2.29
N HIS A 291 6.16 -2.58 -2.36
CA HIS A 291 7.44 -2.99 -2.92
C HIS A 291 8.54 -2.77 -1.90
N GLY A 292 9.48 -3.71 -1.79
CA GLY A 292 10.71 -3.56 -1.04
C GLY A 292 11.80 -4.48 -1.58
N LYS A 293 13.03 -4.28 -1.12
CA LYS A 293 14.15 -5.18 -1.41
C LYS A 293 14.74 -5.71 -0.13
N ASP A 294 14.97 -7.01 -0.07
CA ASP A 294 15.75 -7.61 1.00
C ASP A 294 17.15 -6.99 1.04
N SER A 295 17.56 -6.49 2.21
CA SER A 295 18.83 -5.74 2.38
C SER A 295 20.10 -6.58 2.22
N ILE A 296 19.99 -7.91 2.17
CA ILE A 296 21.12 -8.83 2.04
C ILE A 296 21.16 -9.45 0.63
N SER A 297 20.03 -9.97 0.17
CA SER A 297 19.93 -10.66 -1.13
C SER A 297 19.58 -9.73 -2.29
N PHE A 298 19.10 -8.51 -2.00
CA PHE A 298 18.55 -7.54 -2.95
C PHE A 298 17.34 -8.05 -3.74
N ALA A 299 16.81 -9.22 -3.39
CA ALA A 299 15.62 -9.79 -3.99
C ALA A 299 14.38 -8.93 -3.70
N SER A 300 13.51 -8.80 -4.69
CA SER A 300 12.27 -8.04 -4.57
C SER A 300 11.28 -8.76 -3.67
N VAL A 301 10.70 -8.04 -2.74
CA VAL A 301 9.58 -8.48 -1.89
C VAL A 301 8.38 -7.61 -2.23
N ALA A 302 7.25 -8.24 -2.54
CA ALA A 302 6.02 -7.54 -2.87
C ALA A 302 4.80 -8.10 -2.13
N LYS A 303 3.87 -7.22 -1.80
CA LYS A 303 2.53 -7.54 -1.31
C LYS A 303 1.54 -6.64 -2.02
N GLN A 304 0.30 -7.07 -2.12
CA GLN A 304 -0.77 -6.28 -2.72
C GLN A 304 -2.04 -6.44 -1.89
N GLY A 305 -2.89 -5.43 -1.95
CA GLY A 305 -4.18 -5.42 -1.29
C GLY A 305 -5.13 -4.43 -1.93
N GLN A 306 -6.34 -4.36 -1.38
CA GLN A 306 -7.40 -3.49 -1.86
C GLN A 306 -8.20 -2.99 -0.66
N ILE A 307 -8.44 -1.68 -0.65
CA ILE A 307 -9.22 -0.98 0.36
C ILE A 307 -10.57 -0.65 -0.28
N ASN A 308 -11.66 -1.17 0.28
CA ASN A 308 -13.00 -0.86 -0.20
C ASN A 308 -13.52 0.37 0.55
N ILE A 309 -13.39 1.54 -0.07
CA ILE A 309 -13.77 2.82 0.56
C ILE A 309 -15.27 3.01 0.42
N CYS A 310 -15.95 3.09 1.56
CA CYS A 310 -17.37 3.42 1.63
C CYS A 310 -17.56 4.84 2.15
N LYS A 311 -17.89 5.77 1.25
CA LYS A 311 -18.11 7.19 1.54
C LYS A 311 -19.46 7.64 0.96
N LYS A 312 -20.40 8.03 1.83
CA LYS A 312 -21.73 8.54 1.48
C LYS A 312 -21.99 9.85 2.23
N LEU A 313 -22.83 10.70 1.65
CA LEU A 313 -23.36 11.87 2.36
C LEU A 313 -24.60 11.48 3.15
N TYR A 314 -24.70 12.05 4.34
CA TYR A 314 -25.88 12.02 5.18
C TYR A 314 -26.17 13.43 5.70
N TYR A 315 -27.45 13.79 5.76
CA TYR A 315 -27.92 15.13 6.13
C TYR A 315 -28.61 15.05 7.48
N LYS A 316 -28.40 16.07 8.33
CA LYS A 316 -28.97 16.13 9.66
C LYS A 316 -30.50 16.18 9.52
N ASP A 317 -31.16 15.34 10.29
CA ASP A 317 -32.61 15.34 10.50
C ASP A 317 -32.79 15.72 11.98
N GLU A 318 -33.13 16.98 12.23
CA GLU A 318 -33.18 17.57 13.56
C GLU A 318 -34.57 17.49 14.20
N ASP A 319 -35.64 17.45 13.40
CA ASP A 319 -37.02 17.28 13.88
C ASP A 319 -37.57 15.84 13.79
N GLY A 320 -36.87 14.94 13.09
CA GLY A 320 -37.15 13.52 13.04
C GLY A 320 -38.22 13.11 12.05
N ASP A 321 -38.52 13.93 11.03
CA ASP A 321 -39.55 13.64 10.03
C ASP A 321 -39.07 12.77 8.85
N GLY A 322 -37.76 12.50 8.79
CA GLY A 322 -37.13 11.67 7.75
C GLY A 322 -36.55 12.44 6.58
N TYR A 323 -36.63 13.78 6.58
CA TYR A 323 -35.97 14.67 5.63
C TYR A 323 -34.76 15.33 6.27
N GLY A 324 -33.76 15.69 5.47
CA GLY A 324 -32.50 16.26 6.00
C GLY A 324 -32.16 17.64 5.47
N ASP A 325 -31.50 18.47 6.29
CA ASP A 325 -31.02 19.80 5.91
C ASP A 325 -29.79 19.72 4.99
N LYS A 326 -29.94 20.22 3.75
CA LYS A 326 -28.87 20.32 2.74
C LYS A 326 -27.60 21.05 3.20
N ASN A 327 -27.69 21.92 4.21
CA ASN A 327 -26.56 22.72 4.71
C ASN A 327 -25.85 22.04 5.89
N LYS A 328 -26.46 21.03 6.51
CA LYS A 328 -25.91 20.27 7.64
C LYS A 328 -25.69 18.82 7.22
N PHE A 329 -24.54 18.53 6.63
CA PHE A 329 -24.21 17.18 6.17
C PHE A 329 -22.90 16.66 6.75
N ILE A 330 -22.75 15.34 6.75
CA ILE A 330 -21.52 14.64 7.10
C ILE A 330 -21.24 13.49 6.12
N TYR A 331 -19.98 13.10 6.04
CA TYR A 331 -19.54 11.91 5.31
C TYR A 331 -19.43 10.70 6.25
N SER A 332 -20.05 9.57 5.88
CA SER A 332 -19.96 8.30 6.62
C SER A 332 -20.23 7.12 5.69
N CYS A 333 -19.89 5.90 6.12
CA CYS A 333 -20.28 4.68 5.41
C CYS A 333 -21.70 4.21 5.78
N ASN A 334 -22.03 4.33 7.06
CA ASN A 334 -23.32 3.94 7.63
C ASN A 334 -24.07 5.19 8.09
N VAL A 335 -25.40 5.13 8.05
CA VAL A 335 -26.28 6.22 8.50
C VAL A 335 -26.00 6.54 9.97
N PRO A 336 -25.50 7.74 10.30
CA PRO A 336 -25.30 8.15 11.68
C PRO A 336 -26.65 8.46 12.36
N TYR A 337 -26.72 8.33 13.68
CA TYR A 337 -27.95 8.62 14.42
C TYR A 337 -28.40 10.08 14.22
N GLY A 338 -29.67 10.27 13.86
CA GLY A 338 -30.25 11.59 13.59
C GLY A 338 -29.81 12.21 12.26
N TYR A 339 -29.44 11.38 11.28
CA TYR A 339 -29.17 11.78 9.91
C TYR A 339 -29.90 10.87 8.92
N VAL A 340 -30.20 11.40 7.73
CA VAL A 340 -30.89 10.71 6.63
C VAL A 340 -30.10 10.83 5.31
N ASN A 341 -30.49 10.05 4.31
CA ASN A 341 -29.79 9.96 3.01
C ASN A 341 -30.36 10.89 1.92
N ASN A 342 -31.22 11.83 2.29
CA ASN A 342 -31.78 12.86 1.41
C ASN A 342 -31.50 14.25 2.01
N SER A 343 -31.56 15.29 1.18
CA SER A 343 -31.30 16.67 1.58
C SER A 343 -32.52 17.56 1.33
N ASP A 344 -33.70 16.96 1.40
CA ASP A 344 -34.90 17.53 0.80
C ASP A 344 -35.69 18.39 1.80
N ASP A 345 -35.22 18.52 3.04
CA ASP A 345 -35.95 19.23 4.07
C ASP A 345 -36.06 20.74 3.77
N CYS A 346 -37.28 21.23 3.94
CA CYS A 346 -37.65 22.62 3.75
C CYS A 346 -37.45 23.43 5.05
N ASN A 347 -37.68 22.81 6.22
CA ASN A 347 -37.51 23.39 7.55
C ASN A 347 -37.22 22.29 8.58
N ASP A 348 -35.94 21.97 8.76
CA ASP A 348 -35.36 20.98 9.68
C ASP A 348 -35.58 21.26 11.19
N LEU A 349 -36.50 22.17 11.53
CA LEU A 349 -36.95 22.47 12.89
C LEU A 349 -38.46 22.30 13.06
N ASP A 350 -39.20 21.95 12.00
CA ASP A 350 -40.65 21.75 12.02
C ASP A 350 -41.04 20.50 11.20
N PRO A 351 -41.39 19.39 11.87
CA PRO A 351 -41.65 18.11 11.20
C PRO A 351 -42.95 18.12 10.37
N LYS A 352 -43.68 19.24 10.38
CA LYS A 352 -44.86 19.46 9.53
C LYS A 352 -44.53 20.13 8.21
N VAL A 353 -43.30 20.62 8.01
CA VAL A 353 -42.89 21.44 6.85
C VAL A 353 -41.74 20.77 6.09
N ASN A 354 -42.10 19.83 5.22
CA ASN A 354 -41.23 19.04 4.37
C ASN A 354 -41.80 18.94 2.93
N PRO A 355 -41.13 18.25 1.98
CA PRO A 355 -41.60 18.15 0.60
C PRO A 355 -42.98 17.51 0.44
N SER A 356 -43.44 16.76 1.45
CA SER A 356 -44.75 16.11 1.46
C SER A 356 -45.81 16.92 2.22
N THR A 357 -45.50 18.13 2.69
CA THR A 357 -46.46 18.99 3.40
C THR A 357 -47.62 19.38 2.51
N VAL A 358 -48.83 19.15 3.02
CA VAL A 358 -50.08 19.56 2.40
C VAL A 358 -50.50 20.90 2.99
N TRP A 359 -50.66 21.88 2.11
CA TRP A 359 -51.17 23.21 2.41
C TRP A 359 -52.58 23.35 1.87
N TYR A 360 -53.44 24.05 2.60
CA TYR A 360 -54.85 24.24 2.26
C TYR A 360 -55.10 25.71 1.91
N LYS A 361 -55.82 25.95 0.81
CA LYS A 361 -56.17 27.30 0.37
C LYS A 361 -57.22 27.91 1.31
N ASP A 362 -56.98 29.14 1.73
CA ASP A 362 -57.89 30.01 2.51
C ASP A 362 -57.88 31.36 1.79
N ASN A 363 -58.70 31.48 0.75
CA ASN A 363 -58.53 32.55 -0.21
C ASN A 363 -59.15 33.88 0.23
N ASP A 364 -60.18 33.88 1.06
CA ASP A 364 -60.75 35.10 1.62
C ASP A 364 -60.23 35.46 3.02
N GLY A 365 -59.49 34.54 3.67
CA GLY A 365 -58.78 34.76 4.92
C GLY A 365 -59.66 34.59 6.17
N ASP A 366 -60.73 33.82 6.12
CA ASP A 366 -61.59 33.53 7.27
C ASP A 366 -61.12 32.31 8.11
N GLY A 367 -60.15 31.56 7.59
CA GLY A 367 -59.55 30.42 8.25
C GLY A 367 -60.24 29.07 7.98
N TYR A 368 -61.16 29.00 7.02
CA TYR A 368 -61.72 27.76 6.49
C TYR A 368 -61.19 27.46 5.08
N THR A 369 -61.38 26.22 4.62
CA THR A 369 -60.98 25.80 3.27
C THR A 369 -62.09 25.04 2.56
N ASP A 370 -62.20 25.25 1.25
CA ASP A 370 -63.03 24.47 0.32
C ASP A 370 -62.45 23.07 0.05
N GLY A 371 -61.26 22.76 0.59
CA GLY A 371 -60.54 21.52 0.39
C GLY A 371 -59.52 21.55 -0.75
N SER A 372 -59.31 22.70 -1.38
CA SER A 372 -58.24 22.91 -2.36
C SER A 372 -56.86 22.82 -1.69
N THR A 373 -55.98 21.98 -2.24
CA THR A 373 -54.66 21.71 -1.65
C THR A 373 -53.47 21.96 -2.58
N TYR A 374 -52.32 22.25 -1.98
CA TYR A 374 -51.00 22.27 -2.62
C TYR A 374 -50.01 21.43 -1.80
N VAL A 375 -49.14 20.66 -2.46
CA VAL A 375 -48.11 19.85 -1.79
C VAL A 375 -46.72 20.39 -2.11
N GLY A 376 -45.91 20.66 -1.08
CA GLY A 376 -44.50 21.03 -1.25
C GLY A 376 -43.95 21.90 -0.11
N CYS A 377 -42.69 22.32 -0.27
CA CYS A 377 -41.97 23.10 0.74
C CYS A 377 -42.53 24.51 0.98
N ILE A 378 -42.86 25.22 -0.10
CA ILE A 378 -43.20 26.64 -0.05
C ILE A 378 -44.65 26.77 -0.54
N PRO A 379 -45.59 27.14 0.32
CA PRO A 379 -46.96 27.36 -0.09
C PRO A 379 -47.07 28.57 -1.03
N PRO A 380 -48.03 28.55 -1.97
CA PRO A 380 -48.50 29.77 -2.60
C PRO A 380 -49.07 30.76 -1.57
N GLN A 381 -49.27 32.01 -1.97
CA GLN A 381 -49.98 32.98 -1.12
C GLN A 381 -51.38 32.46 -0.81
N LYS A 382 -51.87 32.74 0.41
CA LYS A 382 -53.20 32.34 0.90
C LYS A 382 -53.39 30.82 1.05
N TYR A 383 -52.31 30.11 1.35
CA TYR A 383 -52.36 28.72 1.77
C TYR A 383 -51.85 28.63 3.20
N LEU A 384 -52.59 27.93 4.04
CA LEU A 384 -52.29 27.74 5.46
C LEU A 384 -52.08 26.26 5.77
N ILE A 385 -51.40 25.99 6.87
CA ILE A 385 -51.22 24.63 7.37
C ILE A 385 -52.37 24.28 8.32
N SER A 386 -53.03 23.15 8.08
CA SER A 386 -54.01 22.56 9.01
C SER A 386 -55.16 23.52 9.41
N ILE A 387 -55.97 23.94 8.46
CA ILE A 387 -57.22 24.70 8.67
C ILE A 387 -58.46 23.80 8.51
N PRO A 388 -59.60 24.11 9.17
CA PRO A 388 -60.83 23.31 9.06
C PRO A 388 -61.45 23.35 7.66
N PHE A 389 -61.99 22.22 7.22
CA PHE A 389 -62.76 22.10 5.98
C PHE A 389 -64.20 22.58 6.16
N GLY A 390 -64.87 22.83 5.05
CA GLY A 390 -66.32 23.06 5.01
C GLY A 390 -66.70 24.45 4.50
N ASP A 391 -65.74 25.21 4.00
CA ASP A 391 -66.04 26.47 3.34
C ASP A 391 -66.81 26.20 2.03
N CYS A 392 -68.04 26.71 1.97
CA CYS A 392 -68.89 26.61 0.81
C CYS A 392 -68.69 27.78 -0.18
N ASN A 393 -67.95 28.84 0.20
CA ASN A 393 -67.59 29.96 -0.65
C ASN A 393 -66.27 30.67 -0.23
N ASP A 394 -65.15 30.06 -0.61
CA ASP A 394 -63.74 30.51 -0.38
C ASP A 394 -63.35 31.85 -1.07
N GLU A 395 -64.32 32.61 -1.58
CA GLU A 395 -64.14 33.98 -2.07
C GLU A 395 -64.87 35.01 -1.19
N ASN A 396 -65.59 34.59 -0.14
CA ASN A 396 -66.34 35.46 0.75
C ASN A 396 -66.29 35.01 2.21
N LYS A 397 -65.43 35.68 2.98
CA LYS A 397 -65.17 35.46 4.42
C LYS A 397 -66.38 35.50 5.38
N ASN A 398 -67.56 35.88 4.89
CA ASN A 398 -68.79 35.89 5.67
C ASN A 398 -69.64 34.65 5.40
N ILE A 399 -69.22 33.73 4.53
CA ILE A 399 -69.91 32.48 4.23
C ILE A 399 -68.94 31.34 4.58
N ASN A 400 -69.08 30.76 5.76
CA ASN A 400 -68.23 29.69 6.28
C ASN A 400 -68.92 28.98 7.45
N PRO A 401 -68.42 27.80 7.91
CA PRO A 401 -69.04 27.01 8.98
C PRO A 401 -69.36 27.72 10.31
N ASN A 402 -68.76 28.88 10.58
CA ASN A 402 -68.98 29.64 11.81
C ASN A 402 -69.75 30.95 11.58
N SER A 403 -70.13 31.27 10.35
CA SER A 403 -70.90 32.47 10.07
C SER A 403 -72.31 32.36 10.65
N PRO A 404 -72.90 33.45 11.16
CA PRO A 404 -74.32 33.48 11.49
C PRO A 404 -75.15 33.61 10.22
N GLU A 405 -76.31 32.95 10.19
CA GLU A 405 -77.28 33.10 9.10
C GLU A 405 -77.79 34.54 9.00
N VAL A 406 -77.96 35.00 7.76
CA VAL A 406 -78.61 36.26 7.43
C VAL A 406 -79.66 35.98 6.36
N CYS A 407 -80.89 36.45 6.54
CA CYS A 407 -81.96 36.30 5.54
C CYS A 407 -81.58 36.91 4.19
N ASN A 408 -80.94 36.13 3.33
CA ASN A 408 -80.37 36.56 2.07
C ASN A 408 -80.51 35.46 0.98
N GLY A 409 -81.03 34.29 1.34
CA GLY A 409 -81.21 33.15 0.43
C GLY A 409 -79.94 32.33 0.18
N ILE A 410 -78.91 32.49 1.02
CA ILE A 410 -77.63 31.79 1.00
C ILE A 410 -77.50 31.02 2.31
N ASP A 411 -76.91 29.84 2.25
CA ASP A 411 -76.44 29.09 3.42
C ASP A 411 -75.13 29.75 3.90
N ASP A 412 -75.23 30.75 4.79
CA ASP A 412 -74.06 31.50 5.24
C ASP A 412 -73.14 30.64 6.11
N ASN A 413 -73.71 29.70 6.86
CA ASN A 413 -72.99 28.86 7.81
C ASN A 413 -72.58 27.48 7.25
N CYS A 414 -72.79 27.25 5.95
CA CYS A 414 -72.43 26.04 5.22
C CYS A 414 -72.95 24.73 5.85
N ASN A 415 -74.12 24.73 6.51
CA ASN A 415 -74.69 23.55 7.14
C ASN A 415 -75.70 22.79 6.26
N ASN A 416 -75.92 23.25 5.03
CA ASN A 416 -76.91 22.82 4.04
C ASN A 416 -78.37 23.16 4.38
N GLN A 417 -78.58 24.16 5.22
CA GLN A 417 -79.87 24.82 5.44
C GLN A 417 -79.72 26.28 4.97
N ILE A 418 -80.82 26.87 4.54
CA ILE A 418 -80.81 28.24 4.01
C ILE A 418 -81.67 29.07 4.94
N ASP A 419 -81.10 30.17 5.45
CA ASP A 419 -81.78 31.16 6.28
C ASP A 419 -82.45 30.55 7.54
N GLU A 420 -81.90 29.48 8.12
CA GLU A 420 -82.43 28.92 9.35
C GLU A 420 -82.16 29.84 10.55
N GLU A 421 -82.95 29.67 11.62
CA GLU A 421 -82.85 30.48 12.85
C GLU A 421 -83.09 32.00 12.67
N VAL A 422 -83.29 32.49 11.45
CA VAL A 422 -83.64 33.89 11.12
C VAL A 422 -85.05 34.04 10.53
N GLU A 423 -85.79 32.94 10.37
CA GLU A 423 -87.19 32.96 9.99
C GLU A 423 -88.07 33.61 11.07
N ILE A 424 -89.01 34.44 10.66
CA ILE A 424 -90.07 34.99 11.53
C ILE A 424 -91.44 34.52 11.06
N ALA A 425 -92.42 34.59 11.95
CA ALA A 425 -93.79 34.21 11.64
C ALA A 425 -94.50 35.27 10.77
N PHE A 426 -95.11 34.82 9.69
CA PHE A 426 -96.01 35.60 8.85
C PHE A 426 -97.40 34.92 8.84
N TYR A 427 -98.45 35.72 8.89
CA TYR A 427 -99.84 35.31 9.02
C TYR A 427 -100.58 35.65 7.73
N ARG A 428 -101.39 34.72 7.20
CA ARG A 428 -102.11 34.96 5.94
C ARG A 428 -103.08 36.12 6.09
N ASP A 429 -103.04 37.04 5.13
CA ASP A 429 -103.91 38.21 5.00
C ASP A 429 -104.69 38.06 3.69
N ARG A 430 -105.88 37.50 3.77
CA ARG A 430 -106.68 37.08 2.62
C ARG A 430 -107.50 38.22 2.03
N ASP A 431 -107.91 39.17 2.85
CA ASP A 431 -108.73 40.31 2.43
C ASP A 431 -107.94 41.61 2.22
N GLY A 432 -106.68 41.65 2.64
CA GLY A 432 -105.70 42.68 2.32
C GLY A 432 -105.73 43.89 3.26
N ASP A 433 -106.16 43.74 4.51
CA ASP A 433 -106.28 44.84 5.46
C ASP A 433 -105.03 45.11 6.30
N GLY A 434 -104.04 44.21 6.24
CA GLY A 434 -102.78 44.33 6.97
C GLY A 434 -102.71 43.56 8.28
N TYR A 435 -103.75 42.82 8.67
CA TYR A 435 -103.74 41.86 9.78
C TYR A 435 -103.94 40.46 9.24
N GLY A 436 -103.32 39.48 9.89
CA GLY A 436 -103.35 38.11 9.41
C GLY A 436 -103.93 37.13 10.42
N ASN A 437 -104.44 36.01 9.88
CA ASN A 437 -105.02 34.93 10.65
C ASN A 437 -103.98 34.21 11.52
N LEU A 438 -104.19 34.22 12.85
CA LEU A 438 -103.29 33.58 13.83
C LEU A 438 -103.09 32.07 13.62
N TYR A 439 -103.96 31.40 12.85
CA TYR A 439 -103.89 29.95 12.61
C TYR A 439 -103.36 29.56 11.23
N ASP A 440 -103.19 30.50 10.30
CA ASP A 440 -102.60 30.28 8.97
C ASP A 440 -101.23 30.96 8.90
N ILE A 441 -100.23 30.29 9.51
CA ILE A 441 -98.88 30.80 9.73
C ILE A 441 -97.88 30.13 8.79
N ILE A 442 -96.98 30.92 8.21
CA ILE A 442 -95.77 30.45 7.55
C ILE A 442 -94.55 31.07 8.25
N LEU A 443 -93.54 30.25 8.54
CA LEU A 443 -92.21 30.74 8.89
C LEU A 443 -91.48 31.07 7.60
N SER A 444 -90.98 32.30 7.51
CA SER A 444 -90.19 32.76 6.38
C SER A 444 -89.28 33.87 6.85
N CYS A 445 -88.13 34.03 6.22
CA CYS A 445 -87.22 35.12 6.55
C CYS A 445 -87.64 36.45 5.85
N SER A 446 -88.44 36.36 4.78
CA SER A 446 -89.04 37.52 4.08
C SER A 446 -90.56 37.36 3.93
N GLN A 447 -91.30 38.48 3.91
CA GLN A 447 -92.77 38.48 3.85
C GLN A 447 -93.28 37.77 2.59
N PRO A 448 -93.96 36.61 2.71
CA PRO A 448 -94.56 35.94 1.58
C PRO A 448 -95.73 36.76 1.01
N PRO A 449 -95.96 36.73 -0.33
CA PRO A 449 -97.13 37.38 -0.92
C PRO A 449 -98.45 36.90 -0.28
N GLY A 450 -99.28 37.85 0.17
CA GLY A 450 -100.56 37.54 0.84
C GLY A 450 -100.44 37.12 2.31
N TYR A 451 -99.30 37.43 2.95
CA TYR A 451 -99.10 37.28 4.39
C TYR A 451 -98.54 38.57 5.00
N VAL A 452 -98.75 38.81 6.29
CA VAL A 452 -98.31 39.98 7.06
C VAL A 452 -97.67 39.56 8.39
N PRO A 453 -96.74 40.34 8.97
CA PRO A 453 -96.09 39.99 10.24
C PRO A 453 -96.96 40.30 11.47
N THR A 454 -98.10 40.96 11.26
CA THR A 454 -99.08 41.42 12.26
C THR A 454 -100.16 40.35 12.43
N PRO A 455 -100.13 39.58 13.54
CA PRO A 455 -101.24 38.67 13.86
C PRO A 455 -102.48 39.46 14.30
N GLU A 456 -103.55 38.74 14.64
CA GLU A 456 -104.76 39.22 15.36
C GLU A 456 -105.97 39.56 14.49
N ASP A 457 -106.02 39.07 13.25
CA ASP A 457 -107.26 39.11 12.47
C ASP A 457 -108.26 38.03 12.92
N CYS A 458 -109.40 38.46 13.48
CA CYS A 458 -110.48 37.58 13.92
C CYS A 458 -111.44 37.16 12.78
N ASN A 459 -111.41 37.81 11.61
CA ASN A 459 -112.15 37.43 10.42
C ASN A 459 -111.42 37.79 9.10
N ASP A 460 -110.45 36.96 8.75
CA ASP A 460 -109.62 36.94 7.53
C ASP A 460 -110.39 36.69 6.21
N ASN A 461 -111.64 37.13 6.11
CA ASN A 461 -112.38 37.23 4.86
C ASN A 461 -113.15 38.58 4.76
N ASN A 462 -112.97 39.47 5.73
CA ASN A 462 -113.64 40.75 5.81
C ASN A 462 -112.67 41.86 6.27
N PRO A 463 -112.22 42.75 5.36
CA PRO A 463 -111.17 43.74 5.66
C PRO A 463 -111.63 44.87 6.61
N MET A 464 -112.86 44.79 7.11
CA MET A 464 -113.45 45.71 8.08
C MET A 464 -113.49 45.12 9.50
N VAL A 465 -112.95 43.92 9.71
CA VAL A 465 -112.93 43.23 11.00
C VAL A 465 -111.47 42.91 11.35
N ASN A 466 -110.83 43.77 12.14
CA ASN A 466 -109.42 43.68 12.50
C ASN A 466 -109.11 44.56 13.74
N PRO A 467 -107.94 44.40 14.41
CA PRO A 467 -107.56 45.09 15.66
C PRO A 467 -107.63 46.62 15.71
N ILE A 468 -107.79 47.29 14.57
CA ILE A 468 -107.91 48.76 14.49
C ILE A 468 -109.23 49.23 13.88
N SER A 469 -110.12 48.30 13.57
CA SER A 469 -111.44 48.62 13.06
C SER A 469 -112.27 49.33 14.14
N THR A 470 -113.28 50.05 13.70
CA THR A 470 -114.18 50.77 14.61
C THR A 470 -115.47 49.97 14.70
N GLU A 471 -115.85 49.63 15.93
CA GLU A 471 -117.12 48.96 16.23
C GLU A 471 -118.31 49.62 15.55
N THR A 472 -119.14 48.77 14.93
CA THR A 472 -120.41 49.15 14.36
C THR A 472 -121.46 48.19 14.90
N CYS A 473 -122.59 48.70 15.41
CA CYS A 473 -123.68 47.88 15.94
C CYS A 473 -124.28 46.93 14.87
N ASN A 474 -123.65 45.78 14.69
CA ASN A 474 -123.84 44.84 13.59
C ASN A 474 -123.82 43.37 14.08
N GLY A 475 -123.47 43.14 15.36
CA GLY A 475 -123.43 41.82 15.99
C GLY A 475 -122.15 41.01 15.72
N ILE A 476 -121.11 41.67 15.21
CA ILE A 476 -119.75 41.16 14.99
C ILE A 476 -118.83 41.98 15.91
N ASP A 477 -117.81 41.31 16.45
CA ASP A 477 -116.65 41.95 17.08
C ASP A 477 -115.78 42.51 15.94
N ASP A 478 -115.92 43.79 15.61
CA ASP A 478 -115.24 44.41 14.47
C ASP A 478 -113.77 44.70 14.82
N ASP A 479 -113.45 45.05 16.07
CA ASP A 479 -112.09 45.40 16.50
C ASP A 479 -111.27 44.25 17.13
N CYS A 480 -111.83 43.04 17.16
CA CYS A 480 -111.19 41.82 17.64
C CYS A 480 -110.74 41.87 19.11
N ASP A 481 -111.34 42.71 19.96
CA ASP A 481 -111.02 42.81 21.39
C ASP A 481 -111.71 41.73 22.26
N GLY A 482 -112.64 40.97 21.67
CA GLY A 482 -113.41 39.91 22.31
C GLY A 482 -114.76 40.36 22.90
N LEU A 483 -115.13 41.63 22.71
CA LEU A 483 -116.44 42.20 22.99
C LEU A 483 -117.21 42.40 21.67
N VAL A 484 -118.51 42.68 21.77
CA VAL A 484 -119.36 42.84 20.58
C VAL A 484 -120.18 44.09 20.77
N ASP A 485 -120.13 45.01 19.80
CA ASP A 485 -120.89 46.26 19.74
C ASP A 485 -120.67 47.19 20.97
N GLU A 486 -119.43 47.36 21.46
CA GLU A 486 -119.10 48.15 22.66
C GLU A 486 -118.72 49.63 22.42
N GLY A 487 -118.94 50.15 21.20
CA GLY A 487 -118.68 51.53 20.75
C GLY A 487 -119.88 52.42 20.50
#